data_AF-A0A7Y6M5U4-F1
#
_entry.id   AF-A0A7Y6M5U4-F1
#
_cell.length_a   1.000
_cell.length_b   1.000
_cell.length_c   1.000
_cell.angle_alpha   90.00
_cell.angle_beta   90.00
_cell.angle_gamma   90.00
#
_symmetry.space_group_name_H-M   'P 1'
#
loop_
_entity.id
_entity.type
_entity.pdbx_description
1 polymer ?
#
loop_
_entity_poly.entity_id
_entity_poly.type
_entity_poly.pdbx_seq_one_letter_code
_entity_poly.pdbx_strand_id
1 'polypeptide(L)'
;MRTCRGGRSSAAAVALLTATACAITPGPAAAPLRTPGPAVSPAPVPNVLAEAARDLKDLLAAEGPIACSGKDGLWQAVAYDESFRTRGPSFSTAPLARHLAGIAAKAGGEEANVRSLCGENGDPGMSPVSPDGRRLAVEIEPRSGSDHHVGWLDVVTGTFTDITEMSAKKGYANKTYSDEAPGFAPDGSFWFERALEYYSADENGRLTPRRSSDVCGGGSDEDQVYRIVKNVAVPCPAAVHPSGRFVVKTGMFGLTFAPLAVEDAYYTRASVRGRACSAVAWVNATELLCKGNDNSFYTARVNPAAVQDDPEYVHDITLNPKAEIAPATENTITAVALTRDRRTLIIAAEDAGTAKIYRASLVSPSDPVEVGPVPPEVRENFTLLGNFPVTSDG
;
A
#
# COMPACT_ATOMS: atom_id res chain seq x y z
N MET A 1 36.27 -2.42 -26.99
CA MET A 1 36.68 -2.95 -28.33
C MET A 1 35.77 -4.11 -28.69
N ARG A 2 35.41 -4.22 -29.98
CA ARG A 2 34.46 -5.17 -30.65
C ARG A 2 32.98 -4.80 -30.49
N THR A 3 32.34 -4.05 -31.41
CA THR A 3 31.93 -4.24 -32.83
C THR A 3 30.59 -4.95 -33.03
N CYS A 4 29.73 -4.22 -33.75
CA CYS A 4 28.36 -4.50 -34.18
C CYS A 4 28.16 -5.70 -35.09
N ARG A 5 26.94 -6.25 -35.07
CA ARG A 5 26.12 -6.77 -36.19
C ARG A 5 24.68 -6.82 -35.66
N GLY A 6 23.62 -6.32 -36.31
CA GLY A 6 23.36 -6.15 -37.73
C GLY A 6 22.28 -7.16 -38.14
N GLY A 7 21.04 -6.71 -38.34
CA GLY A 7 19.93 -7.57 -38.77
C GLY A 7 18.62 -6.81 -38.98
N ARG A 8 18.50 -6.13 -40.13
CA ARG A 8 17.22 -5.64 -40.68
C ARG A 8 16.45 -6.83 -41.26
N SER A 9 15.13 -6.84 -41.12
CA SER A 9 14.21 -7.44 -42.09
C SER A 9 12.86 -6.71 -42.03
N SER A 10 12.36 -6.41 -43.23
CA SER A 10 11.26 -5.50 -43.52
C SER A 10 9.94 -6.22 -43.71
N ALA A 11 8.86 -5.46 -43.50
CA ALA A 11 7.60 -5.41 -44.26
C ALA A 11 6.71 -6.67 -44.38
N ALA A 12 5.45 -6.52 -43.97
CA ALA A 12 4.31 -6.58 -44.89
C ALA A 12 3.01 -6.13 -44.20
N ALA A 13 2.45 -5.01 -44.66
CA ALA A 13 1.08 -4.61 -44.38
C ALA A 13 0.15 -5.35 -45.35
N VAL A 14 -0.94 -5.93 -44.84
CA VAL A 14 -2.03 -6.47 -45.66
C VAL A 14 -3.31 -5.77 -45.24
N ALA A 15 -3.76 -4.85 -46.10
CA ALA A 15 -5.09 -4.28 -46.08
C ALA A 15 -6.06 -5.26 -46.76
N LEU A 16 -7.16 -5.60 -46.09
CA LEU A 16 -8.26 -6.36 -46.69
C LEU A 16 -9.54 -5.53 -46.58
N LEU A 17 -9.87 -4.88 -47.70
CA LEU A 17 -11.18 -4.31 -48.01
C LEU A 17 -12.12 -5.46 -48.37
N THR A 18 -13.26 -5.57 -47.69
CA THR A 18 -14.42 -6.29 -48.21
C THR A 18 -15.63 -5.38 -48.17
N ALA A 19 -16.17 -5.12 -49.36
CA ALA A 19 -17.45 -4.50 -49.61
C ALA A 19 -18.45 -5.61 -49.95
N THR A 20 -19.63 -5.59 -49.35
CA THR A 20 -20.85 -6.32 -49.78
C THR A 20 -22.02 -5.63 -49.09
N ALA A 21 -22.78 -4.80 -49.81
CA ALA A 21 -23.94 -5.15 -50.65
C ALA A 21 -25.25 -4.97 -49.88
N CYS A 22 -26.05 -4.04 -50.38
CA CYS A 22 -27.37 -3.67 -49.89
C CYS A 22 -28.36 -4.84 -49.98
N ALA A 23 -29.12 -5.08 -48.91
CA ALA A 23 -30.37 -5.83 -48.96
C ALA A 23 -31.48 -4.97 -48.31
N ILE A 24 -32.41 -4.54 -49.15
CA ILE A 24 -33.63 -3.81 -48.79
C ILE A 24 -34.60 -4.83 -48.20
N THR A 25 -35.04 -4.62 -46.95
CA THR A 25 -36.15 -5.36 -46.34
C THR A 25 -37.38 -4.45 -46.19
N PRO A 26 -38.59 -4.96 -46.45
CA PRO A 26 -39.82 -4.18 -46.31
C PRO A 26 -40.20 -4.01 -44.84
N GLY A 27 -40.55 -2.77 -44.46
CA GLY A 27 -40.77 -2.36 -43.08
C GLY A 27 -42.05 -2.90 -42.42
N PRO A 28 -42.07 -3.04 -41.09
CA PRO A 28 -43.30 -3.21 -40.33
C PRO A 28 -43.95 -1.84 -40.03
N ALA A 29 -45.28 -1.88 -39.89
CA ALA A 29 -46.18 -0.75 -39.71
C ALA A 29 -45.82 0.18 -38.54
N ALA A 30 -46.07 1.47 -38.75
CA ALA A 30 -45.85 2.54 -37.79
C ALA A 30 -46.63 2.32 -36.48
N ALA A 31 -45.89 2.24 -35.37
CA ALA A 31 -46.43 2.40 -34.03
C ALA A 31 -46.73 3.90 -33.75
N PRO A 32 -47.76 4.24 -32.96
CA PRO A 32 -48.10 5.62 -32.67
C PRO A 32 -46.98 6.31 -31.87
N LEU A 33 -46.62 7.52 -32.30
CA LEU A 33 -45.69 8.43 -31.63
C LEU A 33 -46.16 8.66 -30.18
N ARG A 34 -45.42 8.10 -29.21
CA ARG A 34 -45.50 8.53 -27.81
C ARG A 34 -44.91 9.93 -27.73
N THR A 35 -45.73 10.88 -27.31
CA THR A 35 -45.30 12.22 -26.87
C THR A 35 -44.16 12.09 -25.84
N PRO A 36 -43.10 12.91 -25.91
CA PRO A 36 -42.06 12.94 -24.90
C PRO A 36 -42.69 13.26 -23.54
N GLY A 37 -42.57 12.34 -22.59
CA GLY A 37 -42.87 12.65 -21.19
C GLY A 37 -41.93 13.75 -20.70
N PRO A 38 -42.34 14.55 -19.70
CA PRO A 38 -41.46 15.55 -19.11
C PRO A 38 -40.14 14.87 -18.70
N ALA A 39 -39.02 15.52 -19.05
CA ALA A 39 -37.70 15.07 -18.66
C ALA A 39 -37.70 14.81 -17.16
N VAL A 40 -37.55 13.55 -16.77
CA VAL A 40 -37.26 13.20 -15.39
C VAL A 40 -35.88 13.79 -15.14
N SER A 41 -35.82 14.90 -14.40
CA SER A 41 -34.57 15.40 -13.86
C SER A 41 -33.85 14.22 -13.20
N PRO A 42 -32.56 13.97 -13.53
CA PRO A 42 -31.80 12.98 -12.80
C PRO A 42 -31.92 13.33 -11.31
N ALA A 43 -32.23 12.34 -10.48
CA ALA A 43 -32.14 12.51 -9.05
C ALA A 43 -30.78 13.15 -8.73
N PRO A 44 -30.69 14.10 -7.78
CA PRO A 44 -29.42 14.69 -7.40
C PRO A 44 -28.46 13.55 -7.08
N VAL A 45 -27.35 13.46 -7.82
CA VAL A 45 -26.28 12.54 -7.48
C VAL A 45 -25.89 12.91 -6.04
N PRO A 46 -25.94 11.98 -5.08
CA PRO A 46 -25.37 12.23 -3.76
C PRO A 46 -23.97 12.78 -3.95
N ASN A 47 -23.56 13.72 -3.10
CA ASN A 47 -22.22 14.30 -3.20
C ASN A 47 -21.18 13.17 -3.00
N VAL A 48 -20.69 12.59 -4.10
CA VAL A 48 -19.83 11.39 -4.15
C VAL A 48 -18.61 11.55 -3.24
N LEU A 49 -18.10 12.77 -3.13
CA LEU A 49 -16.97 13.12 -2.27
C LEU A 49 -17.35 13.05 -0.78
N ALA A 50 -18.54 13.53 -0.41
CA ALA A 50 -19.02 13.44 0.97
C ALA A 50 -19.31 11.99 1.40
N GLU A 51 -19.77 11.13 0.47
CA GLU A 51 -19.90 9.69 0.72
C GLU A 51 -18.52 9.04 0.88
N ALA A 52 -17.58 9.32 -0.03
CA ALA A 52 -16.20 8.87 0.07
C ALA A 52 -15.54 9.26 1.40
N ALA A 53 -15.75 10.49 1.87
CA ALA A 53 -15.24 10.97 3.15
C ALA A 53 -15.82 10.19 4.35
N ARG A 54 -17.11 9.88 4.31
CA ARG A 54 -17.77 9.06 5.35
C ARG A 54 -17.24 7.63 5.31
N ASP A 55 -17.20 7.01 4.14
CA ASP A 55 -16.77 5.64 3.93
C ASP A 55 -15.31 5.42 4.36
N LEU A 56 -14.41 6.36 4.03
CA LEU A 56 -13.02 6.34 4.49
C LEU A 56 -12.92 6.43 6.01
N LYS A 57 -13.65 7.37 6.62
CA LYS A 57 -13.65 7.54 8.07
C LYS A 57 -14.14 6.28 8.78
N ASP A 58 -15.24 5.69 8.31
CA ASP A 58 -15.83 4.49 8.89
C ASP A 58 -14.91 3.26 8.68
N LEU A 59 -14.25 3.16 7.51
CA LEU A 59 -13.26 2.12 7.23
C LEU A 59 -12.04 2.22 8.17
N LEU A 60 -11.46 3.42 8.34
CA LEU A 60 -10.29 3.64 9.21
C LEU A 60 -10.61 3.47 10.70
N ALA A 61 -11.88 3.63 11.08
CA ALA A 61 -12.36 3.39 12.43
C ALA A 61 -12.64 1.91 12.72
N ALA A 62 -12.68 1.05 11.71
CA ALA A 62 -12.93 -0.38 11.90
C ALA A 62 -11.84 -1.04 12.78
N GLU A 63 -12.26 -1.96 13.64
CA GLU A 63 -11.37 -2.68 14.56
C GLU A 63 -10.80 -3.96 13.93
N GLY A 64 -11.57 -4.58 13.04
CA GLY A 64 -11.19 -5.82 12.40
C GLY A 64 -10.27 -5.65 11.19
N PRO A 65 -9.89 -6.76 10.56
CA PRO A 65 -8.96 -6.77 9.43
C PRO A 65 -9.58 -6.11 8.19
N ILE A 66 -8.74 -5.44 7.41
CA ILE A 66 -9.10 -4.80 6.14
C ILE A 66 -8.50 -5.61 5.00
N ALA A 67 -9.34 -5.99 4.04
CA ALA A 67 -8.90 -6.58 2.78
C ALA A 67 -9.01 -5.55 1.66
N CYS A 68 -8.00 -5.50 0.79
CA CYS A 68 -8.03 -4.71 -0.43
C CYS A 68 -8.06 -5.60 -1.67
N SER A 69 -8.56 -5.02 -2.75
CA SER A 69 -8.49 -5.59 -4.09
C SER A 69 -8.37 -4.46 -5.10
N GLY A 70 -7.72 -4.73 -6.23
CA GLY A 70 -7.46 -3.73 -7.27
C GLY A 70 -7.80 -4.24 -8.67
N LYS A 71 -8.32 -3.36 -9.52
CA LYS A 71 -8.59 -3.62 -10.94
C LYS A 71 -8.47 -2.30 -11.71
N ASP A 72 -7.73 -2.32 -12.82
CA ASP A 72 -7.61 -1.17 -13.74
C ASP A 72 -7.20 0.15 -13.04
N GLY A 73 -6.20 0.10 -12.14
CA GLY A 73 -5.74 1.26 -11.36
C GLY A 73 -6.67 1.72 -10.24
N LEU A 74 -7.87 1.14 -10.14
CA LEU A 74 -8.83 1.41 -9.08
C LEU A 74 -8.70 0.35 -7.99
N TRP A 75 -8.88 0.76 -6.74
CA TRP A 75 -8.86 -0.15 -5.61
C TRP A 75 -10.09 0.03 -4.74
N GLN A 76 -10.39 -1.03 -4.01
CA GLN A 76 -11.38 -1.02 -2.95
C GLN A 76 -10.80 -1.68 -1.70
N ALA A 77 -11.30 -1.26 -0.55
CA ALA A 77 -10.96 -1.82 0.74
C ALA A 77 -12.25 -2.11 1.51
N VAL A 78 -12.28 -3.24 2.20
CA VAL A 78 -13.43 -3.71 2.97
C VAL A 78 -12.92 -4.19 4.32
N ALA A 79 -13.46 -3.60 5.39
CA ALA A 79 -13.25 -4.11 6.74
C ALA A 79 -14.15 -5.33 6.99
N TYR A 80 -13.67 -6.25 7.81
CA TYR A 80 -14.45 -7.38 8.32
C TYR A 80 -14.43 -7.37 9.84
N ASP A 81 -15.31 -8.15 10.46
CA ASP A 81 -15.19 -8.46 11.89
C ASP A 81 -13.89 -9.24 12.18
N GLU A 82 -13.51 -9.37 13.46
CA GLU A 82 -12.32 -10.12 13.89
C GLU A 82 -12.34 -11.60 13.48
N SER A 83 -13.52 -12.12 13.11
CA SER A 83 -13.67 -13.49 12.61
C SER A 83 -13.55 -13.60 11.11
N PHE A 84 -13.40 -12.49 10.39
CA PHE A 84 -13.41 -12.40 8.93
C PHE A 84 -14.70 -13.01 8.32
N ARG A 85 -15.83 -12.93 9.03
CA ARG A 85 -17.12 -13.51 8.59
C ARG A 85 -18.12 -12.45 8.18
N THR A 86 -18.23 -11.39 8.97
CA THR A 86 -19.17 -10.31 8.72
C THR A 86 -18.46 -9.17 8.02
N ARG A 87 -19.02 -8.75 6.89
CA ARG A 87 -18.59 -7.57 6.15
C ARG A 87 -18.92 -6.31 6.96
N GLY A 88 -17.96 -5.39 7.05
CA GLY A 88 -18.07 -4.09 7.68
C GLY A 88 -18.09 -2.93 6.69
N PRO A 89 -17.63 -1.74 7.12
CA PRO A 89 -17.44 -0.58 6.26
C PRO A 89 -16.50 -0.86 5.08
N SER A 90 -16.69 -0.13 3.98
CA SER A 90 -15.90 -0.30 2.76
C SER A 90 -15.71 1.02 2.05
N PHE A 91 -14.62 1.14 1.30
CA PHE A 91 -14.33 2.28 0.43
C PHE A 91 -13.88 1.79 -0.95
N SER A 92 -14.16 2.56 -1.99
CA SER A 92 -13.65 2.32 -3.35
C SER A 92 -13.25 3.64 -3.99
N THR A 93 -12.16 3.64 -4.77
CA THR A 93 -11.75 4.80 -5.56
C THR A 93 -12.52 4.94 -6.88
N ALA A 94 -13.29 3.94 -7.29
CA ALA A 94 -14.03 3.97 -8.55
C ALA A 94 -14.96 5.20 -8.70
N PRO A 95 -15.72 5.63 -7.67
CA PRO A 95 -16.51 6.86 -7.76
C PRO A 95 -15.68 8.14 -7.92
N LEU A 96 -14.39 8.11 -7.57
CA LEU A 96 -13.47 9.24 -7.68
C LEU A 96 -12.83 9.37 -9.06
N ALA A 97 -12.96 8.37 -9.94
CA ALA A 97 -12.28 8.33 -11.24
C ALA A 97 -12.45 9.61 -12.07
N ARG A 98 -13.66 10.19 -12.11
CA ARG A 98 -13.90 11.46 -12.83
C ARG A 98 -13.20 12.65 -12.20
N HIS A 99 -13.09 12.69 -10.87
CA HIS A 99 -12.39 13.76 -10.16
C HIS A 99 -10.89 13.66 -10.40
N LEU A 100 -10.33 12.44 -10.32
CA LEU A 100 -8.92 12.16 -10.59
C LEU A 100 -8.55 12.51 -12.03
N ALA A 101 -9.35 12.11 -13.03
CA ALA A 101 -9.13 12.52 -14.42
C ALA A 101 -9.14 14.04 -14.61
N GLY A 102 -10.01 14.76 -13.89
CA GLY A 102 -10.03 16.22 -13.88
C GLY A 102 -8.78 16.84 -13.24
N ILE A 103 -8.25 16.23 -12.19
CA ILE A 103 -7.00 16.62 -11.54
C ILE A 103 -5.82 16.46 -12.51
N ALA A 104 -5.67 15.27 -13.11
CA ALA A 104 -4.63 15.00 -14.10
C ALA A 104 -4.66 16.01 -15.25
N ALA A 105 -5.84 16.22 -15.85
CA ALA A 105 -6.01 17.16 -16.95
C ALA A 105 -5.65 18.60 -16.58
N LYS A 106 -5.96 19.04 -15.35
CA LYS A 106 -5.65 20.40 -14.87
C LYS A 106 -4.15 20.58 -14.58
N ALA A 107 -3.50 19.55 -14.04
CA ALA A 107 -2.06 19.55 -13.79
C ALA A 107 -1.23 19.35 -15.06
N GLY A 108 -1.87 18.99 -16.19
CA GLY A 108 -1.17 18.68 -17.45
C GLY A 108 -0.64 17.24 -17.51
N GLY A 109 -1.03 16.38 -16.56
CA GLY A 109 -0.73 14.95 -16.51
C GLY A 109 -1.62 14.09 -17.40
N GLU A 110 -1.22 12.82 -17.52
CA GLU A 110 -1.97 11.77 -18.21
C GLU A 110 -2.99 11.13 -17.27
N GLU A 111 -2.52 10.74 -16.10
CA GLU A 111 -3.29 10.02 -15.10
C GLU A 111 -3.07 10.63 -13.71
N ALA A 112 -4.08 10.56 -12.86
CA ALA A 112 -3.95 10.85 -11.44
C ALA A 112 -4.43 9.63 -10.67
N ASN A 113 -3.58 9.10 -9.81
CA ASN A 113 -3.83 7.85 -9.10
C ASN A 113 -3.74 8.08 -7.59
N VAL A 114 -4.42 7.20 -6.85
CA VAL A 114 -4.35 7.12 -5.38
C VAL A 114 -3.88 5.71 -5.06
N ARG A 115 -2.76 5.58 -4.37
CA ARG A 115 -2.21 4.26 -3.99
C ARG A 115 -3.22 3.46 -3.17
N SER A 116 -3.16 2.14 -3.30
CA SER A 116 -3.98 1.22 -2.51
C SER A 116 -3.71 1.37 -1.01
N LEU A 117 -4.76 1.33 -0.19
CA LEU A 117 -4.62 1.32 1.26
C LEU A 117 -3.73 0.17 1.77
N CYS A 118 -3.71 -0.95 1.06
CA CYS A 118 -2.89 -2.11 1.42
C CYS A 118 -1.52 -2.15 0.73
N GLY A 119 -1.22 -1.24 -0.20
CA GLY A 119 -0.02 -1.36 -1.04
C GLY A 119 -0.01 -2.63 -1.90
N GLU A 120 1.15 -2.95 -2.49
CA GLU A 120 1.29 -4.07 -3.43
C GLU A 120 1.43 -5.44 -2.74
N ASN A 121 1.84 -5.47 -1.47
CA ASN A 121 2.06 -6.72 -0.72
C ASN A 121 1.48 -6.68 0.70
N GLY A 122 0.46 -5.86 0.92
CA GLY A 122 -0.09 -5.63 2.26
C GLY A 122 0.72 -4.62 3.09
N ASP A 123 1.83 -4.12 2.56
CA ASP A 123 2.57 -2.99 3.11
C ASP A 123 2.34 -1.74 2.25
N PRO A 124 1.52 -0.77 2.70
CA PRO A 124 1.35 0.48 1.96
C PRO A 124 2.58 1.39 2.01
N GLY A 125 3.54 1.13 2.91
CA GLY A 125 4.56 2.08 3.31
C GLY A 125 3.92 3.30 3.96
N MET A 126 3.56 4.26 3.14
CA MET A 126 2.82 5.45 3.52
C MET A 126 1.32 5.25 3.38
N SER A 127 0.55 5.80 4.32
CA SER A 127 -0.91 5.77 4.17
C SER A 127 -1.33 6.69 3.01
N PRO A 128 -2.13 6.21 2.04
CA PRO A 128 -2.69 7.08 1.01
C PRO A 128 -3.81 7.98 1.57
N VAL A 129 -4.24 7.76 2.81
CA VAL A 129 -5.31 8.53 3.48
C VAL A 129 -4.74 9.23 4.71
N SER A 130 -5.10 10.50 4.91
CA SER A 130 -4.73 11.23 6.13
C SER A 130 -5.37 10.60 7.38
N PRO A 131 -4.77 10.74 8.58
CA PRO A 131 -5.30 10.13 9.81
C PRO A 131 -6.73 10.52 10.17
N ASP A 132 -7.19 11.69 9.74
CA ASP A 132 -8.56 12.19 9.92
C ASP A 132 -9.56 11.69 8.85
N GLY A 133 -9.10 10.91 7.86
CA GLY A 133 -9.90 10.39 6.75
C GLY A 133 -10.34 11.44 5.72
N ARG A 134 -9.81 12.68 5.80
CA ARG A 134 -10.29 13.82 5.00
C ARG A 134 -9.52 14.02 3.70
N ARG A 135 -8.29 13.55 3.60
CA ARG A 135 -7.41 13.81 2.45
C ARG A 135 -6.88 12.49 1.88
N LEU A 136 -6.88 12.42 0.55
CA LEU A 136 -6.26 11.35 -0.22
C LEU A 136 -4.98 11.88 -0.86
N ALA A 137 -3.87 11.15 -0.71
CA ALA A 137 -2.63 11.42 -1.41
C ALA A 137 -2.81 11.02 -2.88
N VAL A 138 -2.45 11.94 -3.78
CA VAL A 138 -2.61 11.78 -5.22
C VAL A 138 -1.26 11.96 -5.87
N GLU A 139 -0.89 11.00 -6.70
CA GLU A 139 0.22 11.10 -7.64
C GLU A 139 -0.34 11.35 -9.03
N ILE A 140 0.34 12.18 -9.81
CA ILE A 140 -0.07 12.55 -11.17
C ILE A 140 1.09 12.19 -12.09
N GLU A 141 0.80 11.28 -13.02
CA GLU A 141 1.75 10.83 -14.01
C GLU A 141 1.85 11.84 -15.17
N PRO A 142 3.07 12.16 -15.62
CA PRO A 142 3.26 13.11 -16.72
C PRO A 142 2.83 12.52 -18.05
N ARG A 143 2.25 13.34 -18.95
CA ARG A 143 1.98 12.93 -20.35
C ARG A 143 3.25 12.68 -21.17
N SER A 144 4.33 13.33 -20.79
CA SER A 144 5.63 13.24 -21.45
C SER A 144 6.70 13.84 -20.55
N GLY A 145 7.83 13.17 -20.38
CA GLY A 145 8.92 13.64 -19.52
C GLY A 145 8.90 12.98 -18.14
N SER A 146 9.55 13.61 -17.16
CA SER A 146 9.78 13.08 -15.82
C SER A 146 9.22 13.98 -14.71
N ASP A 147 8.24 14.83 -15.04
CA ASP A 147 7.65 15.77 -14.08
C ASP A 147 6.43 15.11 -13.44
N HIS A 148 6.66 14.16 -12.54
CA HIS A 148 5.61 13.65 -11.68
C HIS A 148 5.17 14.74 -10.71
N HIS A 149 3.85 14.89 -10.53
CA HIS A 149 3.29 15.81 -9.57
C HIS A 149 2.67 15.04 -8.42
N VAL A 150 2.77 15.59 -7.21
CA VAL A 150 2.11 15.06 -6.03
C VAL A 150 1.25 16.11 -5.36
N GLY A 151 0.20 15.64 -4.70
CA GLY A 151 -0.65 16.50 -3.91
C GLY A 151 -1.65 15.72 -3.09
N TRP A 152 -2.67 16.42 -2.61
CA TRP A 152 -3.78 15.75 -1.95
C TRP A 152 -5.14 16.28 -2.40
N LEU A 153 -6.10 15.37 -2.49
CA LEU A 153 -7.52 15.66 -2.68
C LEU A 153 -8.21 15.70 -1.32
N ASP A 154 -8.77 16.86 -0.97
CA ASP A 154 -9.69 16.98 0.15
C ASP A 154 -11.07 16.44 -0.26
N VAL A 155 -11.44 15.28 0.29
CA VAL A 155 -12.70 14.60 -0.08
C VAL A 155 -13.95 15.25 0.52
N VAL A 156 -13.82 16.26 1.38
CA VAL A 156 -14.98 17.01 1.87
C VAL A 156 -15.33 18.17 0.92
N THR A 157 -14.30 18.85 0.42
CA THR A 157 -14.44 20.05 -0.42
C THR A 157 -14.29 19.79 -1.91
N GLY A 158 -13.68 18.66 -2.29
CA GLY A 158 -13.27 18.36 -3.66
C GLY A 158 -12.06 19.15 -4.14
N THR A 159 -11.40 19.89 -3.24
CA THR A 159 -10.23 20.69 -3.60
C THR A 159 -9.00 19.80 -3.70
N PHE A 160 -8.33 19.87 -4.85
CA PHE A 160 -6.99 19.31 -5.02
C PHE A 160 -5.95 20.40 -4.75
N THR A 161 -5.00 20.09 -3.86
CA THR A 161 -3.83 20.91 -3.57
C THR A 161 -2.61 20.27 -4.24
N ASP A 162 -2.14 20.88 -5.33
CA ASP A 162 -0.92 20.47 -6.05
C ASP A 162 0.33 20.99 -5.33
N ILE A 163 1.05 20.10 -4.66
CA ILE A 163 2.20 20.47 -3.82
C ILE A 163 3.42 20.78 -4.67
N THR A 164 3.60 20.02 -5.74
CA THR A 164 4.65 20.25 -6.74
C THR A 164 4.51 21.65 -7.33
N GLU A 165 3.33 22.02 -7.82
CA GLU A 165 3.05 23.34 -8.40
C GLU A 165 3.19 24.47 -7.37
N MET A 166 2.66 24.29 -6.16
CA MET A 166 2.78 25.29 -5.07
C MET A 166 4.24 25.56 -4.69
N SER A 167 5.07 24.52 -4.68
CA SER A 167 6.49 24.64 -4.37
C SER A 167 7.28 25.35 -5.47
N ALA A 168 6.94 25.10 -6.74
CA ALA A 168 7.58 25.74 -7.90
C ALA A 168 7.32 27.26 -7.94
N LYS A 169 6.09 27.70 -7.63
CA LYS A 169 5.70 29.13 -7.63
C LYS A 169 6.47 30.01 -6.65
N LYS A 170 7.10 29.43 -5.62
CA LYS A 170 7.90 30.18 -4.62
C LYS A 170 9.36 30.41 -5.03
N GLY A 171 9.72 30.12 -6.29
CA GLY A 171 10.95 30.64 -6.91
C GLY A 171 12.23 29.85 -6.63
N TYR A 172 12.13 28.58 -6.21
CA TYR A 172 13.31 27.81 -5.79
C TYR A 172 14.00 26.96 -6.87
N ALA A 173 13.43 26.73 -8.06
CA ALA A 173 14.20 26.17 -9.18
C ALA A 173 13.52 26.28 -10.57
N ASN A 174 14.33 26.51 -11.60
CA ASN A 174 14.03 26.16 -13.00
C ASN A 174 14.27 24.66 -13.28
N LYS A 175 14.39 23.82 -12.24
CA LYS A 175 14.62 22.38 -12.38
C LYS A 175 13.28 21.66 -12.32
N THR A 176 13.09 20.79 -13.31
CA THR A 176 12.09 19.73 -13.35
C THR A 176 12.43 18.70 -12.25
N TYR A 177 11.46 18.35 -11.43
CA TYR A 177 11.59 17.37 -10.35
C TYR A 177 10.56 16.27 -10.59
N SER A 178 10.99 15.02 -10.45
CA SER A 178 10.04 13.90 -10.31
C SER A 178 9.68 13.81 -8.83
N ASP A 179 8.42 14.14 -8.50
CA ASP A 179 7.86 13.93 -7.18
C ASP A 179 7.00 12.66 -7.19
N GLU A 180 7.31 11.68 -6.34
CA GLU A 180 6.76 10.33 -6.40
C GLU A 180 6.37 9.80 -5.01
N ALA A 181 5.62 8.70 -4.99
CA ALA A 181 5.28 7.93 -3.79
C ALA A 181 4.68 8.79 -2.64
N PRO A 182 3.61 9.57 -2.89
CA PRO A 182 3.05 10.43 -1.87
C PRO A 182 2.26 9.65 -0.80
N GLY A 183 2.20 10.20 0.40
CA GLY A 183 1.33 9.69 1.45
C GLY A 183 1.39 10.46 2.76
N PHE A 184 0.62 10.01 3.74
CA PHE A 184 0.48 10.66 5.04
C PHE A 184 1.16 9.86 6.14
N ALA A 185 1.94 10.56 6.96
CA ALA A 185 2.48 10.03 8.20
C ALA A 185 1.37 10.00 9.29
N PRO A 186 1.58 9.24 10.38
CA PRO A 186 0.61 9.19 11.50
C PRO A 186 0.31 10.54 12.16
N ASP A 187 1.24 11.50 12.09
CA ASP A 187 1.05 12.87 12.59
C ASP A 187 0.25 13.77 11.62
N GLY A 188 -0.14 13.24 10.45
CA GLY A 188 -0.93 13.94 9.44
C GLY A 188 -0.12 14.80 8.47
N SER A 189 1.21 14.81 8.58
CA SER A 189 2.08 15.46 7.59
C SER A 189 2.08 14.68 6.28
N PHE A 190 2.13 15.42 5.16
CA PHE A 190 2.20 14.84 3.81
C PHE A 190 3.65 14.64 3.43
N TRP A 191 4.02 13.48 2.89
CA TRP A 191 5.38 13.12 2.49
C TRP A 191 5.40 12.61 1.06
N PHE A 192 6.55 12.76 0.41
CA PHE A 192 6.83 12.29 -0.93
C PHE A 192 8.35 12.21 -1.16
N GLU A 193 8.74 11.45 -2.17
CA GLU A 193 10.10 11.43 -2.70
C GLU A 193 10.26 12.51 -3.76
N ARG A 194 11.38 13.21 -3.77
CA ARG A 194 11.78 14.19 -4.79
C ARG A 194 13.22 13.90 -5.18
N ALA A 195 13.43 13.39 -6.38
CA ALA A 195 14.78 13.12 -6.91
C ALA A 195 15.69 12.35 -5.94
N LEU A 196 15.19 11.24 -5.36
CA LEU A 196 15.85 10.38 -4.37
C LEU A 196 16.00 10.99 -2.95
N GLU A 197 15.51 12.21 -2.72
CA GLU A 197 15.44 12.82 -1.39
C GLU A 197 14.00 12.76 -0.86
N TYR A 198 13.83 12.86 0.46
CA TYR A 198 12.50 12.83 1.08
C TYR A 198 12.10 14.21 1.56
N TYR A 199 10.85 14.58 1.31
CA TYR A 199 10.28 15.85 1.74
C TYR A 199 8.98 15.61 2.48
N SER A 200 8.67 16.52 3.40
CA SER A 200 7.31 16.66 3.93
C SER A 200 6.74 18.03 3.60
N ALA A 201 5.45 18.11 3.32
CA ALA A 201 4.70 19.34 3.20
C ALA A 201 3.75 19.53 4.40
N ASP A 202 3.71 20.75 4.94
CA ASP A 202 2.63 21.18 5.83
C ASP A 202 1.36 21.52 5.02
N GLU A 203 0.25 21.80 5.71
CA GLU A 203 -1.05 22.13 5.09
C GLU A 203 -1.02 23.32 4.11
N ASN A 204 0.00 24.19 4.21
CA ASN A 204 0.20 25.34 3.33
C ASN A 204 1.14 25.04 2.15
N GLY A 205 1.49 23.76 1.96
CA GLY A 205 2.41 23.30 0.93
C GLY A 205 3.85 23.76 1.17
N ARG A 206 4.23 24.14 2.40
CA ARG A 206 5.61 24.48 2.70
C ARG A 206 6.41 23.20 2.89
N LEU A 207 7.43 23.06 2.04
CA LEU A 207 8.31 21.90 2.04
C LEU A 207 9.35 21.98 3.16
N THR A 208 9.62 20.84 3.77
CA THR A 208 10.72 20.63 4.72
C THR A 208 11.51 19.40 4.24
N PRO A 209 12.81 19.53 3.93
CA PRO A 209 13.66 18.37 3.64
C PRO A 209 13.72 17.44 4.84
N ARG A 210 13.77 16.13 4.58
CA ARG A 210 13.75 15.09 5.60
C ARG A 210 14.91 14.13 5.40
N ARG A 211 15.36 13.55 6.50
CA ARG A 211 16.42 12.55 6.49
C ARG A 211 15.84 11.21 6.05
N SER A 212 16.58 10.49 5.23
CA SER A 212 16.40 9.06 5.00
C SER A 212 17.27 8.25 5.94
N SER A 213 16.85 7.02 6.21
CA SER A 213 17.65 6.01 6.88
C SER A 213 18.33 5.13 5.84
N ASP A 214 19.65 4.98 5.90
CA ASP A 214 20.42 4.09 5.03
C ASP A 214 20.34 2.62 5.45
N VAL A 215 19.52 2.32 6.46
CA VAL A 215 19.27 0.97 6.96
C VAL A 215 18.81 0.01 5.85
N CYS A 216 18.21 0.54 4.79
CA CYS A 216 17.74 -0.22 3.64
C CYS A 216 18.71 -0.20 2.44
N GLY A 217 19.88 0.44 2.55
CA GLY A 217 20.88 0.51 1.48
C GLY A 217 21.40 -0.88 1.11
N GLY A 218 21.06 -1.37 -0.10
CA GLY A 218 21.56 -2.65 -0.62
C GLY A 218 20.61 -3.47 -1.49
N GLY A 219 19.36 -3.05 -1.67
CA GLY A 219 18.43 -3.64 -2.63
C GLY A 219 18.18 -2.69 -3.79
N SER A 220 18.66 -3.03 -4.98
CA SER A 220 18.22 -2.39 -6.23
C SER A 220 16.88 -2.99 -6.63
N ASP A 221 15.93 -2.14 -7.02
CA ASP A 221 14.73 -2.45 -7.82
C ASP A 221 13.45 -2.90 -7.08
N GLU A 222 13.29 -2.69 -5.77
CA GLU A 222 11.95 -2.78 -5.17
C GLU A 222 11.26 -1.41 -5.23
N ASP A 223 10.08 -1.38 -5.86
CA ASP A 223 9.21 -0.20 -6.01
C ASP A 223 9.18 0.64 -4.73
N GLN A 224 9.36 1.96 -4.85
CA GLN A 224 9.63 2.93 -3.77
C GLN A 224 8.56 2.92 -2.65
N VAL A 225 8.64 1.93 -1.76
CA VAL A 225 7.86 1.85 -0.53
C VAL A 225 8.75 2.33 0.60
N TYR A 226 8.40 3.47 1.17
CA TYR A 226 9.01 3.98 2.39
C TYR A 226 7.97 4.17 3.50
N ARG A 227 8.44 4.17 4.74
CA ARG A 227 7.64 4.44 5.94
C ARG A 227 8.24 5.60 6.70
N ILE A 228 7.40 6.40 7.36
CA ILE A 228 7.89 7.43 8.30
C ILE A 228 7.96 6.86 9.70
N VAL A 229 9.15 6.94 10.29
CA VAL A 229 9.36 6.70 11.71
C VAL A 229 9.84 7.98 12.35
N LYS A 230 8.97 8.58 13.18
CA LYS A 230 9.16 9.93 13.74
C LYS A 230 9.32 10.97 12.60
N ASN A 231 10.55 11.37 12.31
CA ASN A 231 10.88 12.38 11.30
C ASN A 231 11.90 11.86 10.28
N VAL A 232 12.04 10.53 10.15
CA VAL A 232 12.98 9.85 9.26
C VAL A 232 12.20 8.96 8.29
N ALA A 233 12.54 9.04 7.00
CA ALA A 233 12.05 8.12 5.97
C ALA A 233 12.86 6.82 5.98
N VAL A 234 12.17 5.68 6.03
CA VAL A 234 12.77 4.34 5.99
C VAL A 234 12.37 3.67 4.68
N PRO A 235 13.26 3.60 3.68
CA PRO A 235 12.91 3.18 2.32
C PRO A 235 12.99 1.67 2.12
N CYS A 236 12.25 0.92 2.95
CA CYS A 236 12.02 -0.52 2.75
C CYS A 236 10.84 -1.01 3.61
N PRO A 237 10.24 -2.16 3.27
CA PRO A 237 9.18 -2.80 4.06
C PRO A 237 9.72 -3.44 5.36
N ALA A 238 10.36 -2.64 6.21
CA ALA A 238 10.91 -3.09 7.49
C ALA A 238 9.88 -2.97 8.62
N ALA A 239 9.85 -3.97 9.51
CA ALA A 239 8.98 -3.92 10.68
C ALA A 239 9.55 -2.98 11.74
N VAL A 240 8.89 -1.83 11.92
CA VAL A 240 9.27 -0.79 12.87
C VAL A 240 8.98 -1.22 14.30
N HIS A 241 9.99 -1.19 15.17
CA HIS A 241 9.81 -1.49 16.58
C HIS A 241 8.88 -0.46 17.24
N PRO A 242 8.02 -0.83 18.21
CA PRO A 242 7.06 0.09 18.84
C PRO A 242 7.65 1.37 19.44
N SER A 243 8.91 1.33 19.89
CA SER A 243 9.60 2.53 20.40
C SER A 243 10.07 3.51 19.31
N GLY A 244 9.98 3.12 18.04
CA GLY A 244 10.54 3.86 16.91
C GLY A 244 12.05 4.10 17.03
N ARG A 245 12.79 3.23 17.73
CA ARG A 245 14.27 3.33 17.85
C ARG A 245 15.00 2.61 16.72
N PHE A 246 14.47 1.48 16.28
CA PHE A 246 15.07 0.63 15.27
C PHE A 246 13.99 -0.05 14.45
N VAL A 247 14.40 -0.62 13.33
CA VAL A 247 13.58 -1.48 12.49
C VAL A 247 14.20 -2.87 12.44
N VAL A 248 13.40 -3.86 12.08
CA VAL A 248 13.91 -5.20 11.78
C VAL A 248 13.62 -5.52 10.31
N LYS A 249 14.66 -5.95 9.60
CA LYS A 249 14.58 -6.44 8.23
C LYS A 249 14.99 -7.89 8.15
N THR A 250 14.45 -8.58 7.15
CA THR A 250 14.90 -9.92 6.77
C THR A 250 15.97 -9.78 5.70
N GLY A 251 17.11 -10.42 5.88
CA GLY A 251 18.18 -10.45 4.89
C GLY A 251 18.75 -11.85 4.72
N MET A 252 19.77 -11.95 3.87
CA MET A 252 20.44 -13.22 3.54
C MET A 252 20.96 -13.98 4.79
N PHE A 253 21.32 -13.26 5.85
CA PHE A 253 21.90 -13.83 7.07
C PHE A 253 20.90 -13.91 8.24
N GLY A 254 19.60 -13.88 7.96
CA GLY A 254 18.55 -13.88 8.98
C GLY A 254 18.01 -12.48 9.25
N LEU A 255 17.78 -12.16 10.52
CA LEU A 255 17.22 -10.86 10.91
C LEU A 255 18.33 -9.83 11.10
N THR A 256 18.05 -8.60 10.69
CA THR A 256 18.90 -7.44 10.97
C THR A 256 18.09 -6.39 11.71
N PHE A 257 18.50 -6.09 12.94
CA PHE A 257 18.00 -5.00 13.77
C PHE A 257 18.89 -3.78 13.57
N ALA A 258 18.30 -2.73 13.03
CA ALA A 258 19.04 -1.58 12.55
C ALA A 258 18.50 -0.29 13.20
N PRO A 259 19.33 0.44 13.96
CA PRO A 259 18.97 1.71 14.56
C PRO A 259 18.63 2.76 13.52
N LEU A 260 17.68 3.64 13.84
CA LEU A 260 17.26 4.69 12.92
C LEU A 260 18.10 5.97 13.01
N ALA A 261 18.92 6.11 14.06
CA ALA A 261 19.60 7.36 14.39
C ALA A 261 20.97 7.53 13.72
N VAL A 262 21.47 6.53 12.99
CA VAL A 262 22.87 6.45 12.56
C VAL A 262 22.95 6.23 11.05
N GLU A 263 23.61 7.16 10.36
CA GLU A 263 24.05 7.01 8.96
C GLU A 263 25.21 6.00 8.93
N ASP A 264 25.22 5.06 7.98
CA ASP A 264 26.23 4.00 7.87
C ASP A 264 26.39 3.08 9.10
N ALA A 265 25.29 2.82 9.82
CA ALA A 265 25.33 2.06 11.06
C ALA A 265 25.71 0.59 10.85
N TYR A 266 26.60 0.08 11.71
CA TYR A 266 26.59 -1.35 12.00
C TYR A 266 25.24 -1.73 12.62
N TYR A 267 24.93 -3.02 12.62
CA TYR A 267 23.62 -3.50 13.02
C TYR A 267 23.74 -4.72 13.91
N THR A 268 22.65 -5.02 14.63
CA THR A 268 22.56 -6.28 15.37
C THR A 268 21.96 -7.33 14.43
N ARG A 269 22.73 -8.36 14.10
CA ARG A 269 22.22 -9.52 13.38
C ARG A 269 21.62 -10.49 14.39
N ALA A 270 20.50 -11.10 14.04
CA ALA A 270 19.92 -12.14 14.85
C ALA A 270 19.52 -13.37 14.03
N SER A 271 19.68 -14.52 14.66
CA SER A 271 19.08 -15.78 14.22
C SER A 271 18.08 -16.26 15.26
N VAL A 272 17.03 -16.96 14.83
CA VAL A 272 16.16 -17.69 15.75
C VAL A 272 16.70 -19.10 15.93
N ARG A 273 16.87 -19.55 17.17
CA ARG A 273 17.43 -20.87 17.46
C ARG A 273 16.63 -21.97 16.76
N GLY A 274 17.28 -22.65 15.82
CA GLY A 274 16.74 -23.81 15.11
C GLY A 274 15.60 -23.51 14.12
N ARG A 275 15.33 -22.23 13.80
CA ARG A 275 14.25 -21.85 12.86
C ARG A 275 14.68 -20.68 11.98
N ALA A 276 14.27 -20.70 10.71
CA ALA A 276 14.33 -19.53 9.85
C ALA A 276 13.24 -18.53 10.22
N CYS A 277 13.53 -17.23 10.17
CA CYS A 277 12.56 -16.17 10.43
C CYS A 277 12.67 -15.09 9.36
N SER A 278 11.56 -14.87 8.64
CA SER A 278 11.26 -13.61 7.99
C SER A 278 10.39 -12.78 8.92
N ALA A 279 10.84 -11.57 9.27
CA ALA A 279 10.08 -10.67 10.12
C ALA A 279 8.78 -10.25 9.43
N VAL A 280 7.64 -10.51 10.08
CA VAL A 280 6.32 -10.09 9.58
C VAL A 280 5.87 -8.84 10.29
N ALA A 281 5.87 -8.85 11.63
CA ALA A 281 5.28 -7.80 12.45
C ALA A 281 5.76 -7.86 13.90
N TRP A 282 5.80 -6.73 14.60
CA TRP A 282 5.93 -6.73 16.07
C TRP A 282 4.59 -7.04 16.72
N VAL A 283 4.46 -8.13 17.49
CA VAL A 283 3.22 -8.40 18.26
C VAL A 283 3.11 -7.42 19.43
N ASN A 284 4.24 -7.14 20.08
CA ASN A 284 4.40 -6.12 21.13
C ASN A 284 5.87 -5.68 21.18
N ALA A 285 6.28 -4.89 22.18
CA ALA A 285 7.64 -4.37 22.31
C ALA A 285 8.73 -5.44 22.54
N THR A 286 8.38 -6.71 22.77
CA THR A 286 9.34 -7.79 23.06
C THR A 286 9.12 -9.05 22.24
N GLU A 287 8.13 -9.04 21.34
CA GLU A 287 7.75 -10.21 20.57
C GLU A 287 7.59 -9.88 19.10
N LEU A 288 8.36 -10.57 18.27
CA LEU A 288 8.33 -10.46 16.83
C LEU A 288 7.61 -11.68 16.25
N LEU A 289 6.62 -11.44 15.39
CA LEU A 289 6.00 -12.47 14.55
C LEU A 289 6.95 -12.80 13.39
N CYS A 290 7.30 -14.07 13.28
CA CYS A 290 8.13 -14.65 12.24
C CYS A 290 7.27 -15.51 11.30
N LYS A 291 7.58 -15.44 10.01
CA LYS A 291 7.24 -16.47 9.02
C LYS A 291 8.46 -17.35 8.78
N GLY A 292 8.31 -18.66 8.90
CA GLY A 292 9.34 -19.64 8.55
C GLY A 292 9.40 -19.91 7.05
N ASN A 293 10.50 -20.51 6.58
CA ASN A 293 10.65 -20.91 5.16
C ASN A 293 9.65 -22.00 4.75
N ASP A 294 9.11 -22.75 5.72
CA ASP A 294 8.10 -23.79 5.59
C ASP A 294 6.66 -23.24 5.72
N ASN A 295 6.50 -21.92 5.56
CA ASN A 295 5.25 -21.18 5.77
C ASN A 295 4.65 -21.31 7.18
N SER A 296 5.39 -21.81 8.17
CA SER A 296 4.96 -21.77 9.57
C SER A 296 4.96 -20.33 10.11
N PHE A 297 4.11 -20.06 11.09
CA PHE A 297 4.12 -18.80 11.83
C PHE A 297 4.42 -19.04 13.29
N TYR A 298 5.30 -18.24 13.87
CA TYR A 298 5.66 -18.35 15.28
C TYR A 298 6.13 -17.00 15.81
N THR A 299 6.14 -16.82 17.13
CA THR A 299 6.71 -15.62 17.76
C THR A 299 8.10 -15.89 18.31
N ALA A 300 8.99 -14.90 18.20
CA ALA A 300 10.32 -14.92 18.81
C ALA A 300 10.44 -13.82 19.88
N ARG A 301 11.07 -14.15 21.01
CA ARG A 301 11.36 -13.13 22.04
C ARG A 301 12.54 -12.29 21.62
N VAL A 302 12.36 -10.98 21.63
CA VAL A 302 13.41 -9.99 21.43
C VAL A 302 13.61 -9.24 22.73
N ASN A 303 14.88 -9.04 23.12
CA ASN A 303 15.25 -8.08 24.15
C ASN A 303 15.65 -6.77 23.46
N PRO A 304 14.80 -5.71 23.46
CA PRO A 304 15.13 -4.46 22.79
C PRO A 304 16.38 -3.78 23.35
N ALA A 305 16.74 -4.05 24.61
CA ALA A 305 17.95 -3.49 25.23
C ALA A 305 19.24 -4.11 24.66
N ALA A 306 19.16 -5.25 23.96
CA ALA A 306 20.31 -5.83 23.26
C ALA A 306 20.58 -5.15 21.91
N VAL A 307 19.64 -4.35 21.39
CA VAL A 307 19.83 -3.56 20.17
C VAL A 307 20.50 -2.25 20.58
N GLN A 308 21.78 -2.13 20.25
CA GLN A 308 22.57 -0.92 20.49
C GLN A 308 22.15 0.18 19.50
N ASP A 309 22.08 1.44 19.95
CA ASP A 309 21.68 2.56 19.08
C ASP A 309 22.80 2.99 18.12
N ASP A 310 24.06 2.76 18.48
CA ASP A 310 25.25 3.08 17.68
C ASP A 310 26.34 2.01 17.89
N PRO A 311 26.17 0.82 17.31
CA PRO A 311 27.15 -0.24 17.47
C PRO A 311 28.42 0.06 16.65
N GLU A 312 29.59 -0.15 17.24
CA GLU A 312 30.88 -0.01 16.55
C GLU A 312 31.19 -1.17 15.59
N TYR A 313 30.46 -2.28 15.69
CA TYR A 313 30.62 -3.50 14.89
C TYR A 313 29.31 -4.29 14.81
N VAL A 314 29.18 -5.19 13.82
CA VAL A 314 28.03 -6.10 13.76
C VAL A 314 28.00 -6.98 15.01
N HIS A 315 26.87 -6.96 15.71
CA HIS A 315 26.66 -7.77 16.91
C HIS A 315 25.70 -8.93 16.60
N ASP A 316 26.11 -10.17 16.89
CA ASP A 316 25.26 -11.35 16.68
C ASP A 316 24.51 -11.71 17.97
N ILE A 317 23.19 -11.86 17.88
CA ILE A 317 22.34 -12.39 18.96
C ILE A 317 21.56 -13.62 18.49
N THR A 318 21.20 -14.49 19.43
CA THR A 318 20.29 -15.61 19.18
C THR A 318 18.98 -15.38 19.90
N LEU A 319 17.87 -15.35 19.15
CA LEU A 319 16.52 -15.25 19.68
C LEU A 319 15.98 -16.64 19.99
N ASN A 320 15.16 -16.74 21.03
CA ASN A 320 14.44 -17.96 21.35
C ASN A 320 13.02 -17.90 20.75
N PRO A 321 12.56 -18.96 20.06
CA PRO A 321 11.15 -19.08 19.72
C PRO A 321 10.33 -19.13 21.02
N LYS A 322 9.18 -18.45 21.02
CA LYS A 322 8.27 -18.38 22.18
C LYS A 322 7.09 -19.32 22.02
N ALA A 323 6.36 -19.19 20.92
CA ALA A 323 5.15 -19.95 20.66
C ALA A 323 4.98 -20.15 19.16
N GLU A 324 4.54 -21.36 18.79
CA GLU A 324 4.04 -21.63 17.45
C GLU A 324 2.62 -21.07 17.32
N ILE A 325 2.36 -20.33 16.24
CA ILE A 325 1.08 -19.68 15.95
C ILE A 325 0.34 -20.44 14.85
N ALA A 326 1.06 -20.93 13.84
CA ALA A 326 0.55 -21.82 12.82
C ALA A 326 1.65 -22.82 12.44
N PRO A 327 1.33 -24.12 12.32
CA PRO A 327 2.30 -25.13 11.90
C PRO A 327 2.72 -24.91 10.44
N ALA A 328 3.77 -25.63 10.03
CA ALA A 328 4.23 -25.64 8.64
C ALA A 328 3.13 -26.08 7.68
N THR A 329 3.14 -25.54 6.46
CA THR A 329 2.16 -25.88 5.42
C THR A 329 2.77 -25.77 4.02
N GLU A 330 2.35 -26.68 3.14
CA GLU A 330 2.67 -26.62 1.71
C GLU A 330 1.82 -25.58 0.95
N ASN A 331 0.78 -25.04 1.59
CA ASN A 331 -0.07 -24.02 0.98
C ASN A 331 0.71 -22.72 0.79
N THR A 332 0.52 -22.06 -0.36
CA THR A 332 1.17 -20.78 -0.62
C THR A 332 0.49 -19.69 0.20
N ILE A 333 1.23 -19.02 1.07
CA ILE A 333 0.70 -17.88 1.82
C ILE A 333 0.69 -16.65 0.91
N THR A 334 -0.51 -16.18 0.56
CA THR A 334 -0.71 -15.06 -0.36
C THR A 334 -0.85 -13.71 0.34
N ALA A 335 -1.38 -13.69 1.56
CA ALA A 335 -1.46 -12.48 2.38
C ALA A 335 -1.50 -12.80 3.87
N VAL A 336 -1.03 -11.87 4.70
CA VAL A 336 -1.13 -11.93 6.16
C VAL A 336 -1.47 -10.58 6.74
N ALA A 337 -2.24 -10.56 7.81
CA ALA A 337 -2.49 -9.35 8.59
C ALA A 337 -2.69 -9.65 10.06
N LEU A 338 -2.40 -8.65 10.90
CA LEU A 338 -2.77 -8.66 12.29
C LEU A 338 -4.06 -7.86 12.48
N THR A 339 -4.93 -8.33 13.37
CA THR A 339 -6.00 -7.48 13.90
C THR A 339 -5.39 -6.25 14.58
N ARG A 340 -6.15 -5.16 14.66
CA ARG A 340 -5.67 -3.89 15.22
C ARG A 340 -5.18 -4.01 16.66
N ASP A 341 -5.84 -4.86 17.44
CA ASP A 341 -5.47 -5.21 18.81
C ASP A 341 -4.29 -6.18 18.93
N ARG A 342 -3.80 -6.70 17.80
CA ARG A 342 -2.66 -7.63 17.66
C ARG A 342 -2.84 -8.94 18.42
N ARG A 343 -4.09 -9.35 18.64
CA ARG A 343 -4.41 -10.62 19.32
C ARG A 343 -4.61 -11.77 18.35
N THR A 344 -4.80 -11.47 17.07
CA THR A 344 -5.15 -12.45 16.04
C THR A 344 -4.32 -12.21 14.78
N LEU A 345 -3.81 -13.32 14.21
CA LEU A 345 -3.21 -13.38 12.89
C LEU A 345 -4.25 -13.91 11.89
N ILE A 346 -4.48 -13.16 10.82
CA ILE A 346 -5.26 -13.57 9.66
C ILE A 346 -4.28 -14.02 8.58
N ILE A 347 -4.52 -15.20 8.02
CA ILE A 347 -3.66 -15.83 7.02
C ILE A 347 -4.54 -16.14 5.81
N ALA A 348 -4.19 -15.62 4.65
CA ALA A 348 -4.72 -16.09 3.38
C ALA A 348 -3.72 -17.08 2.78
N ALA A 349 -4.18 -18.31 2.54
CA ALA A 349 -3.37 -19.37 1.97
C ALA A 349 -4.10 -20.02 0.79
N GLU A 350 -3.37 -20.26 -0.29
CA GLU A 350 -3.87 -20.87 -1.50
C GLU A 350 -3.62 -22.37 -1.51
N ASP A 351 -4.69 -23.12 -1.75
CA ASP A 351 -4.68 -24.57 -1.97
C ASP A 351 -5.47 -24.88 -3.25
N ALA A 352 -4.88 -25.69 -4.13
CA ALA A 352 -5.48 -26.13 -5.40
C ALA A 352 -6.13 -25.01 -6.25
N GLY A 353 -5.53 -23.82 -6.26
CA GLY A 353 -6.00 -22.67 -7.05
C GLY A 353 -7.10 -21.83 -6.40
N THR A 354 -7.44 -22.07 -5.13
CA THR A 354 -8.40 -21.23 -4.38
C THR A 354 -7.82 -20.81 -3.04
N ALA A 355 -7.75 -19.50 -2.79
CA ALA A 355 -7.34 -18.95 -1.52
C ALA A 355 -8.43 -19.09 -0.44
N LYS A 356 -8.02 -19.54 0.74
CA LYS A 356 -8.82 -19.64 1.95
C LYS A 356 -8.26 -18.75 3.04
N ILE A 357 -9.14 -18.28 3.92
CA ILE A 357 -8.80 -17.48 5.09
C ILE A 357 -8.75 -18.37 6.33
N TYR A 358 -7.66 -18.24 7.08
CA TYR A 358 -7.43 -18.88 8.35
C TYR A 358 -7.20 -17.83 9.43
N ARG A 359 -7.52 -18.20 10.67
CA ARG A 359 -7.32 -17.36 11.84
C ARG A 359 -6.52 -18.10 12.89
N ALA A 360 -5.48 -17.46 13.42
CA ALA A 360 -4.68 -17.99 14.52
C ALA A 360 -4.60 -16.99 15.67
N SER A 361 -4.73 -17.47 16.92
CA SER A 361 -4.60 -16.61 18.10
C SER A 361 -3.13 -16.38 18.45
N LEU A 362 -2.77 -15.12 18.72
CA LEU A 362 -1.45 -14.75 19.23
C LEU A 362 -1.37 -14.81 20.77
N VAL A 363 -2.52 -14.75 21.44
CA VAL A 363 -2.60 -14.72 22.91
C VAL A 363 -2.79 -16.12 23.50
N SER A 364 -3.51 -16.99 22.81
CA SER A 364 -3.72 -18.38 23.20
C SER A 364 -3.51 -19.28 21.99
N PRO A 365 -2.25 -19.47 21.56
CA PRO A 365 -1.95 -20.15 20.31
C PRO A 365 -2.53 -21.57 20.27
N SER A 366 -3.16 -21.87 19.14
CA SER A 366 -3.78 -23.13 18.79
C SER A 366 -3.67 -23.33 17.29
N ASP A 367 -4.09 -24.49 16.79
CA ASP A 367 -4.18 -24.71 15.35
C ASP A 367 -5.02 -23.61 14.68
N PRO A 368 -4.59 -23.12 13.50
CA PRO A 368 -5.36 -22.14 12.73
C PRO A 368 -6.75 -22.68 12.39
N VAL A 369 -7.76 -21.84 12.55
CA VAL A 369 -9.15 -22.17 12.23
C VAL A 369 -9.47 -21.64 10.84
N GLU A 370 -9.90 -22.52 9.93
CA GLU A 370 -10.45 -22.11 8.63
C GLU A 370 -11.72 -21.27 8.85
N VAL A 371 -11.73 -20.07 8.29
CA VAL A 371 -12.88 -19.16 8.32
C VAL A 371 -13.78 -19.42 7.12
N GLY A 372 -13.18 -19.60 5.94
CA GLY A 372 -13.86 -19.78 4.66
C GLY A 372 -13.00 -19.34 3.47
N PRO A 373 -13.56 -19.29 2.26
CA PRO A 373 -12.86 -18.80 1.08
C PRO A 373 -12.62 -17.29 1.14
N VAL A 374 -11.68 -16.77 0.36
CA VAL A 374 -11.58 -15.32 0.11
C VAL A 374 -12.90 -14.80 -0.47
N PRO A 375 -13.51 -13.75 0.13
CA PRO A 375 -14.78 -13.20 -0.32
C PRO A 375 -14.72 -12.81 -1.81
N PRO A 376 -15.72 -13.19 -2.63
CA PRO A 376 -15.69 -12.98 -4.08
C PRO A 376 -15.42 -11.53 -4.49
N GLU A 377 -15.92 -10.57 -3.72
CA GLU A 377 -15.79 -9.15 -3.98
C GLU A 377 -14.35 -8.65 -3.98
N VAL A 378 -13.47 -9.21 -3.13
CA VAL A 378 -12.07 -8.77 -2.97
C VAL A 378 -11.08 -9.76 -3.60
N ARG A 379 -11.55 -10.71 -4.40
CA ARG A 379 -10.70 -11.81 -4.90
C ARG A 379 -9.64 -11.36 -5.90
N GLU A 380 -9.95 -10.36 -6.72
CA GLU A 380 -9.05 -9.86 -7.76
C GLU A 380 -7.91 -9.04 -7.13
N ASN A 381 -6.66 -9.48 -7.30
CA ASN A 381 -5.50 -8.88 -6.64
C ASN A 381 -5.70 -8.70 -5.12
N PHE A 382 -6.25 -9.75 -4.49
CA PHE A 382 -6.53 -9.78 -3.06
C PHE A 382 -5.26 -9.52 -2.25
N THR A 383 -5.36 -8.61 -1.28
CA THR A 383 -4.35 -8.41 -0.26
C THR A 383 -4.99 -8.03 1.06
N LEU A 384 -4.26 -8.19 2.17
CA LEU A 384 -4.70 -7.77 3.49
C LEU A 384 -3.87 -6.57 3.93
N LEU A 385 -4.51 -5.60 4.59
CA LEU A 385 -3.79 -4.48 5.19
C LEU A 385 -2.91 -5.01 6.32
N GLY A 386 -1.61 -5.06 6.06
CA GLY A 386 -0.60 -5.51 7.00
C GLY A 386 -0.23 -4.39 7.99
N ASN A 387 0.10 -4.82 9.22
CA ASN A 387 0.94 -4.05 10.14
C ASN A 387 0.49 -2.62 10.45
N PHE A 388 -0.58 -2.48 11.25
CA PHE A 388 -0.85 -1.25 11.99
C PHE A 388 0.37 -0.87 12.84
N PRO A 389 0.92 0.36 12.81
CA PRO A 389 1.99 0.73 13.75
C PRO A 389 1.53 0.47 15.20
N VAL A 390 2.39 -0.13 16.03
CA VAL A 390 2.09 -0.21 17.48
C VAL A 390 2.09 1.23 17.99
N THR A 391 0.93 1.74 18.37
CA THR A 391 0.84 2.98 19.13
C THR A 391 1.45 2.72 20.50
N SER A 392 2.33 3.61 20.97
CA SER A 392 3.00 3.52 22.27
C SER A 392 2.07 3.65 23.48
N ASP A 393 0.76 3.75 23.25
CA ASP A 393 -0.26 3.87 24.29
C ASP A 393 -0.69 2.46 24.73
N GLY A 394 0.17 1.84 25.55
CA GLY A 394 -0.05 0.54 26.20
C GLY A 394 0.97 0.30 27.30
#